data_AF-A0A1Q7GRG3-F1
#
_entry.id   AF-A0A1Q7GRG3-F1
#
_cell.length_a   1.000
_cell.length_b   1.000
_cell.length_c   1.000
_cell.angle_alpha   90.00
_cell.angle_beta   90.00
_cell.angle_gamma   90.00
#
_symmetry.space_group_name_H-M   'P 1'
#
loop_
_entity.id
_entity.type
_entity.pdbx_description
1 polymer ?
#
loop_
_entity_poly.entity_id
_entity_poly.type
_entity_poly.pdbx_seq_one_letter_code
_entity_poly.pdbx_strand_id
1 'polypeptide(L)'
;MRRARRRRQRGQETLQAVLVVAFMLLPVLFGIVELGGLIHVWIGQQSAAAIGARVAGERGEDDAIVRDRVAVELRAAGLDPANVQVTVAPAYVRWGQPITVRVISRRHLAIPFLFSRELTLSSSYVGRGEVNH
;
A
#
# COMPACT_ATOMS: atom_id res chain seq x y z
N MET A 1 -23.34 53.94 -7.71
CA MET A 1 -23.14 52.76 -8.59
C MET A 1 -21.76 52.07 -8.50
N ARG A 2 -20.63 52.78 -8.32
CA ARG A 2 -19.27 52.18 -8.25
C ARG A 2 -19.03 51.16 -7.11
N ARG A 3 -19.61 51.36 -5.92
CA ARG A 3 -19.43 50.45 -4.75
C ARG A 3 -20.06 49.06 -4.98
N ALA A 4 -21.23 48.99 -5.61
CA ALA A 4 -21.91 47.73 -5.90
C ALA A 4 -21.13 46.88 -6.92
N ARG A 5 -20.57 47.50 -7.96
CA ARG A 5 -19.69 46.81 -8.94
C ARG A 5 -18.44 46.23 -8.29
N ARG A 6 -17.75 46.99 -7.44
CA ARG A 6 -16.56 46.48 -6.71
C ARG A 6 -16.90 45.32 -5.78
N ARG A 7 -18.04 45.36 -5.10
CA ARG A 7 -18.49 44.28 -4.21
C ARG A 7 -18.83 42.99 -4.98
N ARG A 8 -19.43 43.13 -6.17
CA ARG A 8 -19.73 42.01 -7.07
C ARG A 8 -18.47 41.39 -7.67
N GLN A 9 -17.50 42.22 -8.08
CA GLN A 9 -16.19 41.76 -8.56
C GLN A 9 -15.42 41.00 -7.48
N ARG A 10 -15.32 41.56 -6.26
CA ARG A 10 -14.68 40.86 -5.13
C ARG A 10 -15.35 39.54 -4.78
N GLY A 11 -16.68 39.48 -4.78
CA GLY A 11 -17.40 38.22 -4.55
C GLY A 11 -17.13 37.17 -5.63
N GLN A 12 -16.97 37.60 -6.88
CA GLN A 12 -16.63 36.73 -8.01
C GLN A 12 -15.17 36.25 -7.94
N GLU A 13 -14.23 37.11 -7.53
CA GLU A 13 -12.82 36.76 -7.30
C GLU A 13 -12.68 35.74 -6.16
N THR A 14 -13.39 35.95 -5.04
CA THR A 14 -13.40 34.99 -3.93
C THR A 14 -13.99 33.65 -4.35
N LEU A 15 -15.08 33.65 -5.12
CA LEU A 15 -15.67 32.41 -5.63
C LEU A 15 -14.71 31.67 -6.56
N GLN A 16 -14.07 32.36 -7.50
CA GLN A 16 -13.06 31.74 -8.37
C GLN A 16 -11.90 31.14 -7.57
N ALA A 17 -11.38 31.86 -6.58
CA ALA A 17 -10.31 31.35 -5.73
C ALA A 17 -10.75 30.08 -4.97
N VAL A 18 -11.95 30.08 -4.38
CA VAL A 18 -12.49 28.90 -3.69
C VAL A 18 -12.65 27.72 -4.65
N LEU A 19 -13.14 27.96 -5.88
CA LEU A 19 -13.29 26.91 -6.88
C LEU A 19 -11.93 26.34 -7.34
N VAL A 20 -10.92 27.19 -7.53
CA VAL A 20 -9.55 26.74 -7.85
C VAL A 20 -8.97 25.91 -6.70
N VAL A 21 -9.17 26.35 -5.45
CA VAL A 21 -8.72 25.57 -4.30
C VAL A 21 -9.45 24.22 -4.23
N ALA A 22 -10.77 24.22 -4.39
CA ALA A 22 -11.60 23.03 -4.26
C ALA A 22 -11.36 21.99 -5.36
N PHE A 23 -11.25 22.43 -6.62
CA PHE A 23 -11.24 21.53 -7.77
C PHE A 23 -9.86 21.35 -8.41
N MET A 24 -8.86 22.13 -8.02
CA MET A 24 -7.49 22.00 -8.52
C MET A 24 -6.50 21.69 -7.40
N LEU A 25 -6.38 22.56 -6.40
CA LEU A 25 -5.31 22.41 -5.39
C LEU A 25 -5.56 21.26 -4.42
N LEU A 26 -6.79 21.12 -3.91
CA LEU A 26 -7.14 20.03 -2.99
C LEU A 26 -6.99 18.64 -3.61
N PRO A 27 -7.52 18.36 -4.82
CA PRO A 27 -7.34 17.06 -5.44
C PRO A 27 -5.86 16.72 -5.71
N VAL A 28 -5.05 17.71 -6.11
CA VAL A 28 -3.60 17.52 -6.31
C VAL A 28 -2.91 17.19 -4.98
N LEU A 29 -3.19 17.94 -3.92
CA LEU A 29 -2.60 17.70 -2.60
C LEU A 29 -2.95 16.30 -2.09
N PHE A 30 -4.23 15.92 -2.13
CA PHE A 30 -4.66 14.58 -1.71
C PHE A 30 -4.06 13.50 -2.62
N GLY A 31 -3.98 13.73 -3.92
CA GLY A 31 -3.31 12.80 -4.84
C GLY A 31 -1.84 12.54 -4.45
N ILE A 32 -1.09 13.56 -4.05
CA ILE A 32 0.30 13.42 -3.59
C ILE A 32 0.35 12.60 -2.28
N VAL A 33 -0.49 12.94 -1.30
CA VAL A 33 -0.52 12.27 0.01
C VAL A 33 -0.91 10.79 -0.14
N GLU A 34 -1.98 10.53 -0.88
CA GLU A 34 -2.48 9.18 -1.15
C GLU A 34 -1.45 8.33 -1.90
N LEU A 35 -0.81 8.88 -2.94
CA LEU A 35 0.23 8.17 -3.69
C LEU A 35 1.45 7.86 -2.80
N GLY A 36 1.88 8.82 -1.98
CA GLY A 36 2.98 8.61 -1.03
C GLY A 36 2.66 7.50 -0.03
N GLY A 37 1.45 7.50 0.52
CA GLY A 37 0.96 6.44 1.41
C GLY A 37 0.91 5.07 0.71
N LEU A 38 0.44 5.03 -0.54
CA LEU A 38 0.37 3.80 -1.33
C LEU A 38 1.76 3.22 -1.60
N ILE A 39 2.73 4.06 -1.98
CA ILE A 39 4.12 3.65 -2.21
C ILE A 39 4.76 3.14 -0.92
N HIS A 40 4.57 3.85 0.20
CA HIS A 40 5.10 3.42 1.50
C HIS A 40 4.60 2.02 1.88
N VAL A 41 3.29 1.79 1.78
CA VAL A 41 2.68 0.50 2.05
C VAL A 41 3.16 -0.58 1.08
N TRP A 42 3.29 -0.25 -0.20
CA TRP A 42 3.75 -1.21 -1.22
C TRP A 42 5.20 -1.67 -0.97
N ILE A 43 6.10 -0.74 -0.63
CA ILE A 43 7.50 -1.07 -0.27
C ILE A 43 7.52 -1.95 0.99
N GLY A 44 6.74 -1.62 2.01
CA GLY A 44 6.64 -2.44 3.23
C GLY A 44 6.08 -3.84 2.95
N GLN A 45 5.07 -3.95 2.08
CA GLN A 45 4.53 -5.23 1.63
C GLN A 45 5.58 -6.07 0.87
N GLN A 46 6.42 -5.43 0.06
CA GLN A 46 7.54 -6.11 -0.61
C GLN A 46 8.60 -6.59 0.39
N SER A 47 8.94 -5.79 1.39
CA SER A 47 9.84 -6.20 2.49
C SER A 47 9.29 -7.42 3.22
N ALA A 48 8.01 -7.40 3.56
CA ALA A 48 7.34 -8.51 4.23
C ALA A 48 7.36 -9.81 3.39
N ALA A 49 7.11 -9.71 2.08
CA ALA A 49 7.23 -10.85 1.17
C ALA A 49 8.66 -11.39 1.11
N ALA A 50 9.67 -10.51 1.03
CA ALA A 50 11.07 -10.90 0.96
C ALA A 50 11.56 -11.59 2.25
N ILE A 51 11.24 -11.01 3.41
CA ILE A 51 11.58 -11.60 4.71
C ILE A 51 10.84 -12.93 4.90
N GLY A 52 9.56 -13.00 4.55
CA GLY A 52 8.81 -14.25 4.60
C GLY A 52 9.44 -15.34 3.75
N ALA A 53 9.82 -15.03 2.51
CA ALA A 53 10.45 -16.00 1.61
C ALA A 53 11.84 -16.43 2.07
N ARG A 54 12.61 -15.52 2.68
CA ARG A 54 13.89 -15.85 3.29
C ARG A 54 13.73 -16.81 4.46
N VAL A 55 12.88 -16.46 5.43
CA VAL A 55 12.65 -17.30 6.62
C VAL A 55 12.02 -18.64 6.23
N ALA A 56 11.11 -18.66 5.27
CA ALA A 56 10.52 -19.89 4.76
C ALA A 56 11.55 -20.75 4.02
N GLY A 57 12.53 -20.14 3.35
CA GLY A 57 13.67 -20.85 2.74
C GLY A 57 14.59 -21.46 3.79
N GLU A 58 14.96 -20.68 4.82
CA GLU A 58 15.78 -21.13 5.96
C GLU A 58 15.11 -22.28 6.73
N ARG A 59 13.77 -22.24 6.87
CA ARG A 59 12.97 -23.29 7.52
C ARG A 59 12.66 -24.48 6.63
N GLY A 60 12.52 -24.23 5.34
CA GLY A 60 12.00 -25.19 4.37
C GLY A 60 10.50 -25.46 4.47
N GLU A 61 9.76 -24.71 5.27
CA GLU A 61 8.32 -24.90 5.45
C GLU A 61 7.58 -23.59 5.77
N ASP A 62 6.27 -23.60 5.57
CA ASP A 62 5.35 -22.53 5.98
C ASP A 62 4.85 -22.75 7.41
N ASP A 63 5.67 -22.34 8.39
CA ASP A 63 5.39 -22.50 9.83
C ASP A 63 4.88 -21.21 10.51
N ALA A 64 4.54 -21.32 11.80
CA ALA A 64 4.07 -20.19 12.60
C ALA A 64 5.10 -19.04 12.71
N ILE A 65 6.39 -19.32 12.59
CA ILE A 65 7.45 -18.32 12.74
C ILE A 65 7.64 -17.54 11.43
N VAL A 66 7.51 -18.19 10.26
CA VAL A 66 7.37 -17.49 8.98
C VAL A 66 6.19 -16.52 9.06
N ARG A 67 5.04 -16.99 9.56
CA ARG A 67 3.83 -16.16 9.69
C ARG A 67 4.02 -15.00 10.66
N ASP A 68 4.62 -15.23 11.82
CA ASP A 68 4.89 -14.18 12.80
C ASP A 68 5.87 -13.13 12.25
N ARG A 69 6.94 -13.56 11.55
CA ARG A 69 7.91 -12.64 10.99
C ARG A 69 7.31 -11.75 9.90
N VAL A 70 6.49 -12.34 9.01
CA VAL A 70 5.72 -11.57 8.01
C VAL A 70 4.77 -10.60 8.71
N ALA A 71 4.07 -11.03 9.76
CA ALA A 71 3.14 -10.18 10.50
C ALA A 71 3.84 -8.98 11.18
N VAL A 72 5.02 -9.17 11.76
CA VAL A 72 5.84 -8.09 12.32
C VAL A 72 6.19 -7.06 11.25
N GLU A 73 6.64 -7.52 10.08
CA GLU A 73 7.03 -6.63 8.99
C GLU A 73 5.82 -5.87 8.40
N LEU A 74 4.68 -6.53 8.27
CA LEU A 74 3.43 -5.89 7.84
C LEU A 74 2.99 -4.80 8.83
N ARG A 75 3.05 -5.04 10.14
CA ARG A 75 2.71 -4.03 11.15
C ARG A 75 3.67 -2.84 11.09
N ALA A 76 4.95 -3.07 10.85
CA ALA A 76 5.94 -2.00 10.67
C ALA A 76 5.63 -1.12 9.44
N ALA A 77 4.99 -1.68 8.42
CA ALA A 77 4.50 -0.97 7.24
C ALA A 77 3.10 -0.32 7.42
N GLY A 78 2.52 -0.38 8.63
CA GLY A 78 1.18 0.13 8.91
C GLY A 78 0.05 -0.72 8.32
N LEU A 79 0.32 -1.98 7.97
CA LEU A 79 -0.68 -2.96 7.54
C LEU A 79 -1.10 -3.82 8.73
N ASP A 80 -2.41 -4.09 8.84
CA ASP A 80 -2.94 -5.09 9.77
C ASP A 80 -2.82 -6.50 9.14
N PRO A 81 -2.03 -7.42 9.70
CA PRO A 81 -1.87 -8.76 9.16
C PRO A 81 -3.18 -9.54 9.04
N ALA A 82 -4.20 -9.25 9.85
CA ALA A 82 -5.50 -9.91 9.77
C ALA A 82 -6.28 -9.57 8.50
N ASN A 83 -5.97 -8.44 7.88
CA ASN A 83 -6.63 -7.94 6.66
C ASN A 83 -5.77 -8.13 5.39
N VAL A 84 -4.64 -8.85 5.51
CA VAL A 84 -3.70 -9.11 4.42
C VAL A 84 -3.65 -10.61 4.15
N GLN A 85 -3.81 -10.98 2.88
CA GLN A 85 -3.72 -12.38 2.48
C GLN A 85 -2.26 -12.73 2.20
N VAL A 86 -1.69 -13.63 3.01
CA VAL A 86 -0.34 -14.16 2.84
C VAL A 86 -0.44 -15.61 2.37
N THR A 87 0.20 -15.93 1.26
CA THR A 87 0.29 -17.29 0.71
C THR A 87 1.75 -17.67 0.56
N VAL A 88 2.12 -18.82 1.13
CA VAL A 88 3.44 -19.44 0.93
C VAL A 88 3.24 -20.68 0.07
N ALA A 89 4.02 -20.82 -1.00
CA ALA A 89 3.91 -21.95 -1.91
C ALA A 89 5.27 -22.35 -2.50
N PRO A 90 5.62 -23.64 -2.50
CA PRO A 90 4.91 -24.75 -1.85
C PRO A 90 5.04 -24.67 -0.30
N ALA A 91 4.21 -25.43 0.42
CA ALA A 91 4.22 -25.43 1.89
C ALA A 91 5.49 -26.05 2.49
N TYR A 92 6.21 -26.85 1.71
CA TYR A 92 7.46 -27.51 2.08
C TYR A 92 8.42 -27.48 0.90
N VAL A 93 9.71 -27.24 1.17
CA VAL A 93 10.80 -27.24 0.18
C VAL A 93 12.04 -27.91 0.73
N ARG A 94 12.76 -28.60 -0.16
CA ARG A 94 14.11 -29.11 0.09
C ARG A 94 15.17 -28.13 -0.42
N TRP A 95 16.44 -28.46 -0.16
CA TRP A 95 17.60 -27.69 -0.59
C TRP A 95 17.50 -27.26 -2.06
N GLY A 96 17.65 -25.95 -2.28
CA GLY A 96 17.65 -25.33 -3.60
C GLY A 96 16.29 -25.22 -4.28
N GLN A 97 15.23 -25.84 -3.73
CA GLN A 97 13.88 -25.75 -4.29
C GLN A 97 13.28 -24.36 -4.00
N PRO A 98 12.51 -23.79 -4.95
CA PRO A 98 11.96 -22.45 -4.79
C PRO A 98 10.77 -22.45 -3.80
N ILE A 99 10.76 -21.48 -2.89
CA ILE A 99 9.61 -21.17 -2.03
C ILE A 99 9.17 -19.73 -2.27
N THR A 100 7.90 -19.55 -2.61
CA THR A 100 7.35 -18.25 -2.98
C THR A 100 6.43 -17.76 -1.88
N VAL A 101 6.67 -16.53 -1.41
CA VAL A 101 5.76 -15.83 -0.51
C VAL A 101 5.08 -14.72 -1.29
N ARG A 102 3.75 -14.74 -1.28
CA ARG A 102 2.89 -13.76 -1.92
C ARG A 102 2.03 -13.09 -0.86
N VAL A 103 1.97 -11.77 -0.93
CA VAL A 103 1.25 -10.92 0.00
C VAL A 103 0.30 -10.05 -0.82
N ILE A 104 -0.99 -10.10 -0.49
CA ILE A 104 -2.05 -9.36 -1.16
C ILE A 104 -2.80 -8.52 -0.13
N SER A 105 -2.88 -7.22 -0.37
CA SER A 105 -3.67 -6.28 0.44
C SER A 105 -4.63 -5.46 -0.41
N ARG A 106 -5.68 -4.94 0.23
CA ARG A 106 -6.64 -4.01 -0.40
C ARG A 106 -6.52 -2.65 0.25
N ARG A 107 -6.61 -1.60 -0.57
CA ARG A 107 -6.49 -0.21 -0.14
C ARG A 107 -7.57 0.63 -0.81
N HIS A 108 -8.29 1.40 0.00
CA HIS A 108 -9.19 2.42 -0.50
C HIS A 108 -8.40 3.67 -0.86
N LEU A 109 -8.46 4.09 -2.12
CA LEU A 109 -7.88 5.35 -2.61
C LEU A 109 -9.02 6.34 -2.86
N ALA A 110 -8.96 7.51 -2.23
CA ALA A 110 -9.97 8.55 -2.42
C ALA A 110 -9.33 9.92 -2.66
N ILE A 111 -9.60 10.51 -3.82
CA ILE A 111 -9.18 11.87 -4.15
C ILE A 111 -10.45 12.74 -4.25
N PRO A 112 -10.62 13.73 -3.36
CA PRO A 112 -11.80 14.58 -3.34
C PRO A 112 -12.11 15.18 -4.72
N PHE A 113 -13.39 15.19 -5.08
CA PHE A 113 -13.90 15.75 -6.35
C PHE A 113 -13.40 15.09 -7.65
N LEU A 114 -12.52 14.08 -7.57
CA LEU A 114 -12.02 13.32 -8.71
C LEU A 114 -12.60 11.90 -8.73
N PHE A 115 -12.21 11.04 -7.79
CA PHE A 115 -12.67 9.65 -7.74
C PHE A 115 -12.39 8.98 -6.39
N SER A 116 -13.02 7.83 -6.18
CA SER A 116 -12.70 6.88 -5.12
C SER A 116 -12.70 5.46 -5.69
N ARG A 117 -11.71 4.64 -5.32
CA ARG A 117 -11.52 3.30 -5.88
C ARG A 117 -10.79 2.38 -4.90
N GLU A 118 -11.20 1.11 -4.90
CA GLU A 118 -10.44 0.03 -4.26
C GLU A 118 -9.29 -0.43 -5.15
N LEU A 119 -8.09 -0.47 -4.58
CA LEU A 119 -6.88 -0.98 -5.21
C LEU A 119 -6.43 -2.26 -4.51
N THR A 120 -6.06 -3.27 -5.30
CA THR A 120 -5.43 -4.49 -4.78
C THR A 120 -3.93 -4.42 -5.05
N LEU A 121 -3.14 -4.47 -3.99
CA LEU A 121 -1.68 -4.51 -4.07
C LEU A 121 -1.22 -5.96 -3.93
N SER A 122 -0.47 -6.47 -4.89
CA SER A 122 0.13 -7.80 -4.84
C SER A 122 1.65 -7.68 -4.88
N SER A 123 2.32 -8.27 -3.90
CA SER A 123 3.77 -8.41 -3.86
C SER A 123 4.13 -9.87 -3.72
N SER A 124 5.15 -10.33 -4.44
CA SER A 124 5.65 -11.70 -4.32
C SER A 124 7.16 -11.71 -4.32
N TYR A 125 7.74 -12.61 -3.54
CA TYR A 125 9.17 -12.86 -3.51
C TYR A 125 9.45 -14.37 -3.51
N VAL A 126 10.55 -14.76 -4.15
CA VAL A 126 10.97 -16.16 -4.26
C VAL A 126 12.28 -16.34 -3.49
N GLY A 127 12.25 -17.19 -2.48
CA GLY A 127 13.42 -17.71 -1.78
C GLY A 127 13.77 -19.12 -2.27
N ARG A 128 14.82 -19.70 -1.68
CA ARG A 128 15.19 -21.10 -1.92
C ARG A 128 15.33 -21.82 -0.59
N GLY A 129 14.92 -23.08 -0.54
CA GLY A 129 15.11 -23.94 0.62
C GLY A 129 16.59 -24.12 0.95
N GLU A 130 16.94 -23.99 2.23
CA GLU A 130 18.29 -24.20 2.76
C GLU A 130 18.36 -25.44 3.67
N VAL A 131 17.30 -26.25 3.69
CA VAL A 131 17.20 -27.48 4.47
C VAL A 131 17.48 -28.73 3.63
N ASN A 132 18.25 -29.66 4.19
CA ASN A 132 18.67 -30.89 3.51
C ASN A 132 17.85 -32.14 3.88
N HIS A 133 16.77 -32.01 4.64
CA HIS A 133 16.00 -33.13 5.19
C HIS A 133 14.87 -33.58 4.23
#